data_AF-A0A1W1HI39-F1
#
_entry.id   AF-A0A1W1HI39-F1
#
_cell.length_a   1.000
_cell.length_b   1.000
_cell.length_c   1.000
_cell.angle_alpha   90.00
_cell.angle_beta   90.00
_cell.angle_gamma   90.00
#
_symmetry.space_group_name_H-M   'P 1'
#
loop_
_entity.id
_entity.type
_entity.pdbx_description
1 polymer ?
#
loop_
_entity_poly.entity_id
_entity_poly.type
_entity_poly.pdbx_seq_one_letter_code
_entity_poly.pdbx_strand_id
1 'polypeptide(L)'
;MNVRSICWRIKIFAFGFLYLVQAWFIKISNQMSSVLFPEIKSHKILTDKEIGSILKCADFFTKFFTLHTGRKCFFRSYIMGNLLRKEGIPAVMNIGLFTHQQTRKRRGHCWLTLNDEPFKEKRDPFIMFPVDLGAGYNGIRYWTDGINPKIEK
;
A
#
# COMPACT_ATOMS: atom_id res chain seq x y z
N MET A 1 29.84 -12.22 -0.32
CA MET A 1 28.63 -11.39 -0.49
C MET A 1 28.97 -10.24 -1.45
N ASN A 2 28.27 -10.09 -2.57
CA ASN A 2 28.66 -9.16 -3.65
C ASN A 2 28.36 -7.68 -3.27
N VAL A 3 29.31 -6.75 -3.48
CA VAL A 3 29.19 -5.31 -3.18
C VAL A 3 27.91 -4.71 -3.80
N ARG A 4 27.55 -5.12 -5.02
CA ARG A 4 26.31 -4.67 -5.70
C ARG A 4 25.04 -5.01 -4.89
N SER A 5 25.02 -6.17 -4.24
CA SER A 5 23.88 -6.60 -3.41
C SER A 5 23.76 -5.78 -2.12
N ILE A 6 24.89 -5.31 -1.56
CA ILE A 6 24.90 -4.47 -0.35
C ILE A 6 24.39 -3.08 -0.70
N CYS A 7 24.94 -2.47 -1.75
CA CYS A 7 24.51 -1.15 -2.22
C CYS A 7 23.02 -1.13 -2.55
N TRP A 8 22.48 -2.18 -3.16
CA TRP A 8 21.05 -2.28 -3.46
C TRP A 8 20.19 -2.33 -2.18
N ARG A 9 20.58 -3.11 -1.17
CA ARG A 9 19.85 -3.17 0.12
C ARG A 9 19.85 -1.83 0.86
N ILE A 10 20.99 -1.13 0.86
CA ILE A 10 21.10 0.22 1.43
C ILE A 10 20.15 1.18 0.71
N LYS A 11 20.09 1.13 -0.62
CA LYS A 11 19.15 1.94 -1.41
C LYS A 11 17.70 1.65 -1.03
N ILE A 12 17.29 0.38 -0.99
CA ILE A 12 15.93 -0.01 -0.61
C ILE A 12 15.59 0.50 0.79
N PHE A 13 16.51 0.36 1.74
CA PHE A 13 16.29 0.86 3.11
C PHE A 13 16.15 2.38 3.15
N ALA A 14 17.04 3.12 2.48
CA ALA A 14 17.00 4.58 2.43
C ALA A 14 15.71 5.11 1.78
N PHE A 15 15.30 4.52 0.65
CA PHE A 15 14.03 4.87 0.01
C PHE A 15 12.83 4.45 0.86
N GLY A 16 12.89 3.29 1.52
CA GLY A 16 11.84 2.85 2.45
C GLY A 16 11.64 3.85 3.59
N PHE A 17 12.72 4.40 4.14
CA PHE A 17 12.66 5.46 5.14
C PHE A 17 12.05 6.76 4.58
N LEU A 18 12.45 7.18 3.37
CA LEU A 18 11.85 8.34 2.70
C LEU A 18 10.33 8.17 2.52
N TYR A 19 9.89 7.00 2.07
CA TYR A 19 8.46 6.71 1.89
C TYR A 19 7.70 6.60 3.22
N LEU A 20 8.35 6.16 4.29
CA LEU A 20 7.80 6.23 5.65
C LEU A 20 7.53 7.68 6.05
N VAL A 21 8.48 8.59 5.84
CA VAL A 21 8.31 10.03 6.13
C VAL A 21 7.17 10.63 5.32
N GLN A 22 7.08 10.31 4.02
CA GLN A 22 5.98 10.76 3.17
C GLN A 22 4.62 10.23 3.64
N ALA A 23 4.52 8.93 3.97
CA ALA A 23 3.30 8.34 4.51
C ALA A 23 2.87 9.02 5.82
N TRP A 24 3.84 9.39 6.68
CA TRP A 24 3.57 10.15 7.89
C TRP A 24 3.04 11.54 7.60
N PHE A 25 3.62 12.25 6.64
CA PHE A 25 3.15 13.56 6.22
C PHE A 25 1.70 13.51 5.71
N ILE A 26 1.39 12.55 4.82
CA ILE A 26 0.03 12.31 4.31
C ILE A 26 -0.94 12.03 5.46
N LYS A 27 -0.53 11.22 6.44
CA LYS A 27 -1.36 10.90 7.60
C LYS A 27 -1.64 12.14 8.44
N ILE A 28 -0.63 12.96 8.73
CA ILE A 28 -0.74 14.15 9.58
C ILE A 28 -1.58 15.24 8.89
N SER A 29 -1.41 15.44 7.59
CA SER A 29 -2.21 16.39 6.82
C SER A 29 -3.66 15.93 6.60
N ASN A 30 -3.95 14.66 6.88
CA ASN A 30 -5.22 13.98 6.59
C ASN A 30 -5.63 14.05 5.10
N GLN A 31 -4.66 14.27 4.20
CA GLN A 31 -4.88 14.38 2.76
C GLN A 31 -4.69 13.03 2.08
N MET A 32 -5.52 12.04 2.44
CA MET A 32 -5.45 10.70 1.83
C MET A 32 -5.78 10.71 0.33
N SER A 33 -6.51 11.73 -0.15
CA SER A 33 -6.74 11.97 -1.59
C SER A 33 -5.46 12.41 -2.32
N SER A 34 -4.52 13.03 -1.61
CA SER A 34 -3.25 13.52 -2.17
C SER A 34 -2.14 12.46 -2.17
N VAL A 35 -2.44 11.21 -1.84
CA VAL A 35 -1.47 10.11 -1.95
C VAL A 35 -1.12 9.95 -3.44
N LEU A 36 0.08 10.37 -3.84
CA LEU A 36 0.57 10.19 -5.20
C LEU A 36 1.44 8.94 -5.27
N PHE A 37 1.13 8.05 -6.21
CA PHE A 37 1.99 6.92 -6.53
C PHE A 37 2.90 7.28 -7.71
N PRO A 38 4.23 7.06 -7.59
CA PRO A 38 5.18 7.47 -8.63
C PRO A 38 4.91 6.73 -9.93
N GLU A 39 5.04 7.40 -11.07
CA GLU A 39 4.94 6.73 -12.37
C GLU A 39 5.98 5.61 -12.53
N ILE A 40 5.58 4.55 -13.22
CA ILE A 40 6.46 3.41 -13.49
C ILE A 40 7.37 3.80 -14.65
N LYS A 41 8.65 4.03 -14.36
CA LYS A 41 9.61 4.51 -15.37
C LYS A 41 10.15 3.42 -16.30
N SER A 42 10.02 2.15 -15.92
CA SER A 42 10.53 1.00 -16.68
C SER A 42 9.90 -0.28 -16.16
N HIS A 43 9.76 -1.32 -16.98
CA HIS A 43 9.39 -2.65 -16.49
C HIS A 43 10.64 -3.47 -16.18
N LYS A 44 10.83 -3.85 -14.90
CA LYS A 44 11.91 -4.74 -14.46
C LYS A 44 11.31 -6.00 -13.88
N ILE A 45 11.97 -7.13 -14.09
CA ILE A 45 11.65 -8.37 -13.39
C ILE A 45 12.53 -8.44 -12.14
N LEU A 46 11.92 -8.45 -10.96
CA LEU A 46 12.61 -8.65 -9.69
C LEU A 46 12.68 -10.14 -9.34
N THR A 47 13.79 -10.54 -8.73
CA THR A 47 13.94 -11.86 -8.14
C THR A 47 13.17 -11.97 -6.82
N ASP A 48 12.82 -13.19 -6.40
CA ASP A 48 12.16 -13.44 -5.11
C ASP A 48 12.95 -12.88 -3.91
N LYS A 49 14.28 -12.89 -4.01
CA LYS A 49 15.17 -12.36 -2.96
C LYS A 49 15.08 -10.83 -2.86
N GLU A 50 14.94 -10.14 -3.99
CA GLU A 50 14.74 -8.70 -4.04
C GLU A 50 13.36 -8.34 -3.50
N ILE A 51 12.31 -9.02 -3.97
CA ILE A 51 10.94 -8.87 -3.45
C ILE A 51 10.93 -9.09 -1.93
N GLY A 52 11.54 -10.17 -1.45
CA GLY A 52 11.64 -10.47 -0.02
C GLY A 52 12.38 -9.40 0.79
N SER A 53 13.34 -8.69 0.18
CA SER A 53 14.04 -7.59 0.85
C SER A 53 13.17 -6.33 0.94
N ILE A 54 12.37 -6.04 -0.08
CA ILE A 54 11.38 -4.95 -0.06
C ILE A 54 10.32 -5.23 1.01
N LEU A 55 9.78 -6.46 1.06
CA LEU A 55 8.80 -6.88 2.07
C LEU A 55 9.34 -6.70 3.49
N LYS A 56 10.54 -7.22 3.77
CA LYS A 56 11.18 -7.07 5.08
C LYS A 56 11.41 -5.62 5.45
N CYS A 57 11.77 -4.77 4.49
CA CYS A 57 11.97 -3.35 4.69
C CYS A 57 10.66 -2.63 5.07
N ALA A 58 9.58 -2.87 4.31
CA ALA A 58 8.27 -2.29 4.59
C ALA A 58 7.69 -2.78 5.92
N ASP A 59 7.82 -4.07 6.23
CA ASP A 59 7.37 -4.66 7.49
C ASP A 59 8.18 -4.13 8.68
N PHE A 60 9.50 -3.97 8.53
CA PHE A 60 10.36 -3.36 9.54
C PHE A 60 9.87 -1.94 9.86
N PHE A 61 9.77 -1.06 8.86
CA PHE A 61 9.33 0.31 9.10
C PHE A 61 7.92 0.38 9.67
N THR A 62 7.00 -0.44 9.18
CA THR A 62 5.64 -0.49 9.71
C THR A 62 5.63 -0.95 11.16
N LYS A 63 6.36 -2.02 11.51
CA LYS A 63 6.38 -2.58 12.87
C LYS A 63 6.95 -1.59 13.88
N PHE A 64 8.05 -0.93 13.57
CA PHE A 64 8.76 -0.09 14.53
C PHE A 64 8.22 1.35 14.60
N PHE A 65 7.72 1.90 13.49
CA PHE A 65 7.40 3.32 13.41
C PHE A 65 5.89 3.63 13.35
N THR A 66 4.99 2.65 13.53
CA THR A 66 3.53 2.88 13.39
C THR A 66 2.67 2.31 14.53
N LEU A 67 3.28 1.85 15.63
CA LEU A 67 2.68 1.02 16.68
C LEU A 67 1.29 1.48 17.17
N HIS A 68 1.05 2.79 17.31
CA HIS A 68 -0.19 3.36 17.85
C HIS A 68 -1.05 4.12 16.84
N THR A 69 -0.77 3.99 15.54
CA THR A 69 -1.36 4.89 14.53
C THR A 69 -2.70 4.41 13.94
N GLY A 70 -3.08 3.15 14.14
CA GLY A 70 -4.30 2.57 13.56
C GLY A 70 -4.30 2.40 12.04
N ARG A 71 -3.21 2.75 11.33
CA ARG A 71 -3.13 2.75 9.85
C ARG A 71 -1.98 1.90 9.30
N LYS A 72 -1.64 0.79 9.97
CA LYS A 72 -0.48 -0.06 9.61
C LYS A 72 -0.52 -0.57 8.16
N CYS A 73 -1.72 -0.95 7.68
CA CYS A 73 -1.91 -1.38 6.30
C CYS A 73 -1.58 -0.27 5.28
N PHE A 74 -1.96 0.98 5.56
CA PHE A 74 -1.60 2.12 4.72
C PHE A 74 -0.09 2.31 4.63
N PHE A 75 0.62 2.40 5.77
CA PHE A 75 2.08 2.57 5.78
C PHE A 75 2.79 1.44 5.03
N ARG A 76 2.42 0.20 5.31
CA ARG A 76 3.02 -0.97 4.68
C ARG A 76 2.83 -0.95 3.17
N SER A 77 1.58 -0.81 2.71
CA SER A 77 1.25 -0.83 1.29
C SER A 77 1.84 0.37 0.55
N TYR A 78 1.86 1.55 1.17
CA TYR A 78 2.47 2.74 0.59
C TYR A 78 3.98 2.60 0.41
N ILE A 79 4.72 2.19 1.46
CA ILE A 79 6.17 1.99 1.39
C ILE A 79 6.51 0.90 0.37
N MET A 80 5.83 -0.25 0.45
CA MET A 80 6.06 -1.39 -0.42
C MET A 80 5.79 -1.06 -1.88
N GLY A 81 4.65 -0.43 -2.19
CA GLY A 81 4.27 -0.16 -3.57
C GLY A 81 5.14 0.93 -4.20
N ASN A 82 5.57 1.93 -3.43
CA ASN A 82 6.55 2.90 -3.89
C ASN A 82 7.90 2.25 -4.20
N LEU A 83 8.41 1.35 -3.34
CA LEU A 83 9.65 0.61 -3.60
C LEU A 83 9.54 -0.29 -4.84
N LEU A 84 8.42 -1.01 -4.97
CA LEU A 84 8.15 -1.87 -6.14
C LEU A 84 8.12 -1.05 -7.43
N ARG A 85 7.36 0.06 -7.47
CA ARG A 85 7.27 0.92 -8.66
C ARG A 85 8.56 1.62 -8.99
N LYS A 86 9.34 2.01 -7.97
CA LYS A 86 10.68 2.55 -8.17
C LYS A 86 11.60 1.57 -8.89
N GLU A 87 11.46 0.28 -8.58
CA GLU A 87 12.16 -0.78 -9.27
C GLU A 87 11.48 -1.21 -10.58
N GLY A 88 10.35 -0.62 -10.96
CA GLY A 88 9.68 -0.89 -12.23
C GLY A 88 8.58 -1.95 -12.21
N ILE A 89 8.17 -2.38 -11.02
CA ILE A 89 7.06 -3.31 -10.85
C ILE A 89 5.74 -2.52 -10.82
N PRO A 90 4.74 -2.87 -11.64
CA PRO A 90 3.49 -2.10 -11.77
C PRO A 90 2.53 -2.35 -10.60
N ALA A 91 2.98 -2.12 -9.37
CA ALA A 91 2.13 -2.24 -8.19
C ALA A 91 1.04 -1.17 -8.21
N VAL A 92 -0.20 -1.60 -7.99
CA VAL A 92 -1.35 -0.71 -7.81
C VAL A 92 -1.70 -0.71 -6.34
N MET A 93 -1.84 0.48 -5.77
CA MET A 93 -2.34 0.62 -4.41
C MET A 93 -3.86 0.64 -4.43
N ASN A 94 -4.46 -0.11 -3.54
CA ASN A 94 -5.90 -0.23 -3.41
C ASN A 94 -6.32 0.25 -2.02
N ILE A 95 -7.42 1.00 -1.94
CA ILE A 95 -8.01 1.48 -0.70
C ILE A 95 -9.46 1.03 -0.65
N GLY A 96 -9.77 0.18 0.32
CA GLY A 96 -11.12 -0.30 0.60
C GLY A 96 -11.70 0.38 1.82
N LEU A 97 -12.96 0.79 1.75
CA LEU A 97 -13.73 1.31 2.90
C LEU A 97 -14.98 0.46 3.12
N PHE A 98 -15.19 0.05 4.36
CA PHE A 98 -16.38 -0.68 4.77
C PHE A 98 -16.98 -0.10 6.05
N THR A 99 -18.27 -0.32 6.25
CA THR A 99 -18.97 0.08 7.48
C THR A 99 -19.23 -1.16 8.33
N HIS A 100 -18.60 -1.22 9.50
CA HIS A 100 -18.80 -2.36 10.40
C HIS A 100 -20.24 -2.35 10.93
N GLN A 101 -21.08 -3.29 10.50
CA GLN A 101 -22.53 -3.30 10.76
C GLN A 101 -22.88 -3.12 12.24
N GLN A 102 -22.22 -3.86 13.14
CA GLN A 102 -22.53 -3.82 14.59
C GLN A 102 -22.11 -2.50 15.28
N THR A 103 -21.07 -1.83 14.80
CA THR A 103 -20.52 -0.64 15.49
C THR A 103 -20.83 0.66 14.74
N ARG A 104 -21.37 0.55 13.51
CA ARG A 104 -21.51 1.62 12.51
C ARG A 104 -20.21 2.40 12.25
N LYS A 105 -19.05 1.90 12.70
CA LYS A 105 -17.75 2.54 12.50
C LYS A 105 -17.24 2.22 11.10
N ARG A 106 -16.79 3.25 10.39
CA ARG A 106 -16.06 3.09 9.13
C ARG A 106 -14.66 2.56 9.41
N ARG A 107 -14.25 1.54 8.66
CA ARG A 107 -12.89 1.00 8.68
C ARG A 107 -12.35 0.98 7.26
N GLY A 108 -11.03 1.15 7.16
CA GLY A 108 -10.32 1.11 5.89
C GLY A 108 -9.27 0.01 5.88
N HIS A 109 -9.04 -0.55 4.71
CA HIS A 109 -7.89 -1.41 4.43
C HIS A 109 -7.13 -0.88 3.22
N CYS A 110 -5.81 -1.08 3.22
CA CYS A 110 -4.98 -0.73 2.08
C CYS A 110 -4.14 -1.94 1.71
N TRP A 111 -4.19 -2.35 0.45
CA TRP A 111 -3.41 -3.48 -0.08
C TRP A 111 -2.78 -3.11 -1.42
N LEU A 112 -1.90 -3.97 -1.91
CA LEU A 112 -1.36 -3.86 -3.26
C LEU A 112 -1.93 -4.95 -4.15
N THR A 113 -2.08 -4.65 -5.44
CA THR A 113 -2.28 -5.66 -6.48
C THR A 113 -1.13 -5.63 -7.48
N LEU A 114 -0.83 -6.80 -8.06
CA LEU A 114 0.07 -6.99 -9.19
C LEU A 114 -0.68 -7.81 -10.24
N ASN A 115 -0.78 -7.30 -11.47
CA ASN A 115 -1.59 -7.92 -12.53
C ASN A 115 -3.01 -8.24 -12.03
N ASP A 116 -3.64 -7.26 -11.37
CA ASP A 116 -4.97 -7.35 -10.75
C ASP A 116 -5.14 -8.37 -9.60
N GLU A 117 -4.08 -9.08 -9.21
CA GLU A 117 -4.10 -10.05 -8.11
C GLU A 117 -3.59 -9.47 -6.78
N PRO A 118 -4.19 -9.81 -5.62
CA PRO A 118 -3.74 -9.31 -4.32
C PRO A 118 -2.30 -9.74 -4.00
N PHE A 119 -1.45 -8.77 -3.67
CA PHE A 119 -0.03 -9.02 -3.44
C PHE A 119 0.29 -9.19 -1.96
N LYS A 120 0.62 -10.43 -1.57
CA LYS A 120 1.10 -10.79 -0.21
C LYS A 120 0.15 -10.34 0.91
N GLU A 121 -1.15 -10.49 0.67
CA GLU A 121 -2.20 -10.31 1.66
C GLU A 121 -2.53 -11.64 2.36
N LYS A 122 -2.92 -11.58 3.65
CA LYS A 122 -3.27 -12.79 4.43
C LYS A 122 -4.62 -13.38 4.08
N ARG A 123 -5.53 -12.55 3.58
CA ARG A 123 -6.89 -12.89 3.15
C ARG A 123 -7.15 -12.13 1.86
N ASP A 124 -7.95 -12.71 0.99
CA ASP A 124 -8.36 -12.04 -0.24
C ASP A 124 -9.18 -10.78 0.12
N PRO A 125 -8.69 -9.57 -0.21
CA PRO A 125 -9.41 -8.34 0.05
C PRO A 125 -10.67 -8.20 -0.81
N PHE A 126 -10.75 -8.83 -1.98
CA PHE A 126 -11.91 -8.71 -2.87
C PHE A 126 -13.19 -9.32 -2.29
N ILE A 127 -13.06 -10.29 -1.37
CA ILE A 127 -14.19 -10.83 -0.61
C ILE A 127 -14.78 -9.77 0.32
N MET A 128 -13.94 -8.92 0.93
CA MET A 128 -14.39 -7.87 1.86
C MET A 128 -14.79 -6.57 1.13
N PHE A 129 -14.22 -6.33 -0.04
CA PHE A 129 -14.42 -5.12 -0.83
C PHE A 129 -14.76 -5.47 -2.29
N PRO A 130 -15.96 -6.04 -2.56
CA PRO A 130 -16.29 -6.57 -3.88
C PRO A 130 -16.62 -5.49 -4.93
N VAL A 131 -16.85 -4.25 -4.51
CA VAL A 131 -17.24 -3.16 -5.43
C VAL A 131 -16.05 -2.27 -5.74
N ASP A 132 -15.59 -2.28 -6.99
CA ASP A 132 -14.59 -1.35 -7.53
C ASP A 132 -15.26 -0.01 -7.86
N LEU A 133 -14.76 1.08 -7.27
CA LEU A 133 -15.21 2.46 -7.51
C LEU A 133 -14.36 3.15 -8.58
N GLY A 134 -13.35 2.47 -9.13
CA GLY A 134 -12.45 2.95 -10.15
C GLY A 134 -11.12 3.48 -9.61
N ALA A 135 -10.28 3.93 -10.55
CA ALA A 135 -8.99 4.53 -10.24
C ALA A 135 -9.10 6.06 -10.09
N GLY A 136 -8.44 6.62 -9.08
CA GLY A 136 -8.21 8.04 -8.98
C GLY A 136 -7.09 8.52 -9.91
N TYR A 137 -7.02 9.83 -10.12
CA TYR A 137 -5.94 10.49 -10.89
C TYR A 137 -4.54 10.25 -10.31
N ASN A 138 -4.46 9.74 -9.09
CA ASN A 138 -3.26 9.51 -8.31
C ASN A 138 -2.70 8.08 -8.43
N GLY A 139 -3.30 7.24 -9.27
CA GLY A 139 -2.88 5.86 -9.51
C GLY A 139 -3.30 4.87 -8.42
N ILE A 140 -4.30 5.23 -7.61
CA ILE A 140 -4.90 4.40 -6.56
C ILE A 140 -6.26 3.92 -7.02
N ARG A 141 -6.60 2.65 -6.77
CA ARG A 141 -7.95 2.11 -6.95
C ARG A 141 -8.74 2.12 -5.65
N TYR A 142 -10.02 2.47 -5.75
CA TYR A 142 -10.90 2.60 -4.60
C TYR A 142 -11.96 1.50 -4.60
N TRP A 143 -12.27 0.98 -3.42
CA TRP A 143 -13.17 -0.16 -3.27
C TRP A 143 -14.12 0.02 -2.08
N THR A 144 -15.26 -0.67 -2.10
CA THR A 144 -16.23 -0.65 -0.99
C THR A 144 -16.91 -2.00 -0.77
N ASP A 145 -17.53 -2.18 0.40
CA ASP A 145 -18.33 -3.36 0.79
C ASP A 145 -19.70 -3.42 0.10
N GLY A 146 -20.03 -2.42 -0.74
CA GLY A 146 -21.31 -2.32 -1.43
C GLY A 146 -22.47 -1.88 -0.53
N ILE A 147 -22.22 -1.67 0.76
CA ILE A 147 -23.23 -1.17 1.70
C ILE A 147 -23.28 0.34 1.54
N ASN A 148 -24.21 0.81 0.70
CA ASN A 148 -24.46 2.24 0.54
C ASN A 148 -25.05 2.79 1.85
N PRO A 149 -24.36 3.69 2.59
CA PRO A 149 -24.92 4.27 3.81
C PRO A 149 -26.10 5.23 3.55
N LYS A 150 -26.51 5.42 2.28
CA LYS A 150 -27.64 6.25 1.86
C LYS A 150 -28.76 5.42 1.22
N ILE A 151 -29.27 4.39 1.90
CA ILE A 151 -30.63 3.88 1.66
C ILE A 151 -31.22 3.42 3.01
N GLU A 152 -31.41 4.37 3.93
CA GLU A 152 -32.53 4.29 4.87
C GLU A 152 -33.42 5.46 4.45
N LYS A 153 -34.51 5.16 3.72
CA LYS A 153 -35.61 6.08 3.45
C LYS A 153 -36.49 6.16 4.70
#